data_AF-A0A830CT14-F1
#
_entry.id   AF-A0A830CT14-F1
#
_cell.length_a   1.000
_cell.length_b   1.000
_cell.length_c   1.000
_cell.angle_alpha   90.00
_cell.angle_beta   90.00
_cell.angle_gamma   90.00
#
_symmetry.space_group_name_H-M   'P 1'
#
loop_
_entity.id
_entity.type
_entity.pdbx_description
1 polymer ?
#
loop_
_entity_poly.entity_id
_entity_poly.type
_entity_poly.pdbx_seq_one_letter_code
_entity_poly.pdbx_strand_id
1 'polypeptide(L)'
;MREQDQQIRVLYELCAMTIHILRSPPLPVSFPNLSVLSSPPPSSSSPPRQISPAAFGSLFIGISIALMLFGSVTFIIGFILMPLVITLVMLFYVAGFVSNLSEIGRAILWPPPYSGSFAPVWSYSS
;
A
#
# COMPACT_ATOMS: atom_id res chain seq x y z
N MET A 1 19.15 10.45 -13.68
CA MET A 1 18.29 11.30 -14.54
C MET A 1 18.01 10.62 -15.89
N ARG A 2 19.03 10.17 -16.63
CA ARG A 2 18.87 9.46 -17.93
C ARG A 2 18.00 8.19 -17.89
N GLU A 3 17.98 7.42 -16.79
CA GLU A 3 17.16 6.19 -16.72
C GLU A 3 15.65 6.45 -16.61
N GLN A 4 15.24 7.53 -15.93
CA GLN A 4 13.83 7.91 -15.83
C GLN A 4 13.28 8.32 -17.19
N ASP A 5 14.07 9.03 -18.00
CA ASP A 5 13.68 9.41 -19.37
C ASP A 5 13.48 8.19 -20.28
N GLN A 6 14.27 7.13 -20.09
CA GLN A 6 14.11 5.88 -20.83
C GLN A 6 12.82 5.15 -20.41
N GLN A 7 12.55 5.03 -19.10
CA GLN A 7 11.31 4.40 -18.62
C GLN A 7 10.07 5.15 -19.11
N ILE A 8 10.08 6.49 -19.04
CA ILE A 8 8.95 7.31 -19.50
C ILE A 8 8.75 7.14 -21.01
N ARG A 9 9.83 7.02 -21.79
CA ARG A 9 9.75 6.81 -23.25
C ARG A 9 9.15 5.46 -23.62
N VAL A 10 9.54 4.39 -22.93
CA VAL A 10 8.98 3.04 -23.14
C VAL A 10 7.50 3.01 -22.78
N LEU A 11 7.09 3.66 -21.69
CA LEU A 11 5.68 3.80 -21.31
C LEU A 11 4.88 4.61 -22.35
N TYR A 12 5.47 5.67 -22.90
CA TYR A 12 4.84 6.50 -23.93
C TYR A 12 4.63 5.72 -25.23
N GLU A 13 5.60 4.90 -25.61
CA GLU A 13 5.53 4.02 -26.78
C GLU A 13 4.47 2.93 -26.61
N LEU A 14 4.44 2.27 -25.43
CA LEU A 14 3.40 1.29 -25.08
C LEU A 14 2.00 1.91 -25.06
N CYS A 15 1.87 3.11 -24.51
CA CYS A 15 0.60 3.83 -24.43
C CYS A 15 0.12 4.26 -25.83
N ALA A 16 1.01 4.80 -26.66
CA ALA A 16 0.71 5.14 -28.05
C ALA A 16 0.25 3.92 -28.85
N MET A 17 0.92 2.77 -28.68
CA MET A 17 0.54 1.52 -29.33
C MET A 17 -0.83 1.01 -28.85
N THR A 18 -1.11 1.12 -27.55
CA THR A 18 -2.40 0.76 -26.94
C THR A 18 -3.53 1.65 -27.47
N ILE A 19 -3.31 2.97 -27.55
CA ILE A 19 -4.28 3.95 -28.09
C ILE A 19 -4.53 3.70 -29.58
N HIS A 20 -3.51 3.35 -30.34
CA HIS A 20 -3.65 3.05 -31.77
C HIS A 20 -4.55 1.82 -32.01
N ILE A 21 -4.47 0.82 -31.13
CA ILE A 21 -5.32 -0.39 -31.16
C ILE A 21 -6.75 -0.10 -30.67
N LEU A 22 -6.92 0.76 -29.66
CA LEU A 22 -8.26 1.17 -29.21
C LEU A 22 -8.99 2.03 -30.26
N ARG A 23 -8.25 2.87 -31.01
CA ARG A 23 -8.83 3.83 -31.96
C ARG A 23 -9.15 3.21 -33.32
N SER A 24 -8.46 2.14 -33.71
CA SER A 24 -8.85 1.31 -34.85
C SER A 24 -9.03 -0.12 -34.36
N PRO A 25 -10.27 -0.63 -34.24
CA PRO A 25 -10.46 -2.06 -34.16
C PRO A 25 -10.06 -2.64 -35.52
N PRO A 26 -8.97 -3.40 -35.68
CA PRO A 26 -8.92 -4.34 -36.78
C PRO A 26 -10.02 -5.35 -36.44
N LEU A 27 -11.17 -5.28 -37.10
CA LEU A 27 -12.14 -6.37 -37.04
C LEU A 27 -11.48 -7.59 -37.71
N PRO A 28 -11.16 -8.68 -37.00
CA PRO A 28 -10.95 -9.97 -37.63
C PRO A 28 -12.21 -10.76 -37.33
N VAL A 29 -13.36 -10.31 -37.83
CA VAL A 29 -14.54 -11.17 -37.86
C VAL A 29 -14.46 -12.00 -39.13
N SER A 30 -13.47 -12.89 -39.19
CA SER A 30 -13.60 -14.09 -40.03
C SER A 30 -14.42 -15.07 -39.21
N PHE A 31 -15.72 -15.02 -39.42
CA PHE A 31 -16.64 -16.07 -38.98
C PHE A 31 -16.10 -17.43 -39.49
N PRO A 32 -15.94 -18.46 -38.64
CA PRO A 32 -15.78 -19.81 -39.13
C PRO A 32 -17.18 -20.33 -39.50
N ASN A 33 -17.75 -19.83 -40.60
CA ASN A 33 -18.96 -20.44 -41.15
C ASN A 33 -18.55 -21.48 -42.19
N LEU A 34 -18.44 -22.71 -41.69
CA LEU A 34 -18.65 -23.99 -42.38
C LEU A 34 -19.28 -23.82 -43.77
N SER A 35 -18.44 -23.65 -44.81
CA SER A 35 -18.86 -23.69 -46.21
C SER A 35 -17.90 -24.59 -46.96
N VAL A 36 -18.09 -25.88 -46.74
CA VAL A 36 -18.06 -26.98 -47.71
C VAL A 36 -17.40 -26.66 -49.06
N LEU A 37 -16.29 -27.39 -49.32
CA LEU A 37 -15.82 -27.87 -50.64
C LEU A 37 -15.30 -26.83 -51.66
N SER A 38 -13.98 -26.66 -51.75
CA SER A 38 -13.17 -26.66 -53.00
C SER A 38 -11.70 -26.22 -52.75
N SER A 39 -10.75 -27.09 -53.10
CA SER A 39 -9.27 -26.92 -53.12
C SER A 39 -8.78 -25.78 -54.06
N PRO A 40 -7.49 -25.32 -54.10
CA PRO A 40 -6.19 -25.97 -53.76
C PRO A 40 -5.18 -25.08 -52.96
N PRO A 41 -3.96 -25.54 -52.60
CA PRO A 41 -3.07 -24.84 -51.66
C PRO A 41 -2.13 -23.86 -52.36
N PRO A 42 -1.78 -22.75 -51.69
CA PRO A 42 -0.45 -22.20 -51.88
C PRO A 42 0.24 -21.92 -50.53
N SER A 43 1.46 -22.44 -50.44
CA SER A 43 2.64 -21.78 -49.88
C SER A 43 2.53 -21.13 -48.50
N SER A 44 3.20 -21.77 -47.53
CA SER A 44 4.12 -21.11 -46.58
C SER A 44 3.78 -19.66 -46.20
N SER A 45 2.67 -19.45 -45.52
CA SER A 45 2.48 -18.24 -44.73
C SER A 45 2.64 -18.63 -43.26
N SER A 46 3.87 -18.48 -42.77
CA SER A 46 4.09 -18.25 -41.35
C SER A 46 3.02 -17.26 -40.89
N PRO A 47 2.21 -17.55 -39.86
CA PRO A 47 1.21 -16.60 -39.42
C PRO A 47 1.96 -15.28 -39.18
N PRO A 48 1.50 -14.16 -39.76
CA PRO A 48 2.10 -12.88 -39.43
C PRO A 48 2.05 -12.82 -37.91
N ARG A 49 3.21 -12.52 -37.30
CA ARG A 49 3.36 -12.31 -35.86
C ARG A 49 2.59 -11.04 -35.51
N GLN A 50 1.27 -11.12 -35.66
CA GLN A 50 0.30 -10.13 -35.26
C GLN A 50 0.40 -10.16 -33.75
N ILE A 51 1.19 -9.23 -33.22
CA ILE A 51 1.09 -8.69 -31.87
C ILE A 51 -0.38 -8.74 -31.46
N SER A 52 -0.72 -9.78 -30.71
CA SER A 52 -2.10 -10.17 -30.47
C SER A 52 -2.73 -9.11 -29.57
N PRO A 53 -3.89 -8.53 -29.94
CA PRO A 53 -4.65 -7.64 -29.06
C PRO A 53 -4.92 -8.24 -27.67
N ALA A 54 -4.92 -9.57 -27.55
CA ALA A 54 -5.02 -10.28 -26.28
C ALA A 54 -3.83 -10.04 -25.33
N ALA A 55 -2.62 -9.78 -25.86
CA ALA A 55 -1.44 -9.50 -25.05
C ALA A 55 -1.55 -8.16 -24.31
N PHE A 56 -2.14 -7.14 -24.93
CA PHE A 56 -2.40 -5.84 -24.29
C PHE A 56 -3.55 -5.94 -23.28
N GLY A 57 -4.59 -6.72 -23.58
CA GLY A 57 -5.64 -7.04 -22.62
C GLY A 57 -5.07 -7.71 -21.36
N SER A 58 -4.16 -8.67 -21.54
CA SER A 58 -3.46 -9.33 -20.42
C SER A 58 -2.50 -8.40 -19.67
N LEU A 59 -1.90 -7.40 -20.33
CA LEU A 59 -1.07 -6.41 -19.66
C LEU A 59 -1.93 -5.50 -18.77
N PHE A 60 -3.06 -5.01 -19.27
CA PHE A 60 -4.00 -4.21 -18.49
C PHE A 60 -4.63 -5.02 -17.34
N ILE A 61 -4.95 -6.30 -17.57
CA ILE A 61 -5.40 -7.22 -16.52
C ILE A 61 -4.30 -7.43 -15.47
N GLY A 62 -3.05 -7.58 -15.88
CA GLY A 62 -1.91 -7.72 -14.97
C GLY A 62 -1.72 -6.49 -14.10
N ILE A 63 -1.79 -5.30 -14.69
CA ILE A 63 -1.70 -4.03 -13.94
C ILE A 63 -2.89 -3.87 -12.99
N SER A 64 -4.10 -4.22 -13.42
CA SER A 64 -5.29 -4.16 -12.56
C SER A 64 -5.22 -5.15 -11.39
N ILE A 65 -4.77 -6.38 -11.63
CA ILE A 65 -4.55 -7.40 -10.60
C ILE A 65 -3.45 -6.94 -9.64
N ALA A 66 -2.35 -6.39 -10.15
CA ALA A 66 -1.29 -5.83 -9.33
C ALA A 66 -1.78 -4.66 -8.46
N LEU A 67 -2.62 -3.77 -8.99
CA LEU A 67 -3.21 -2.66 -8.23
C LEU A 67 -4.27 -3.14 -7.23
N MET A 68 -5.08 -4.15 -7.54
CA MET A 68 -6.01 -4.79 -6.59
C MET A 68 -5.25 -5.49 -5.46
N LEU A 69 -4.19 -6.23 -5.78
CA LEU A 69 -3.32 -6.87 -4.79
C LEU A 69 -2.60 -5.83 -3.94
N PHE A 70 -2.04 -4.79 -4.54
CA PHE A 70 -1.37 -3.70 -3.84
C PHE A 70 -2.35 -2.95 -2.91
N GLY A 71 -3.55 -2.64 -3.40
CA GLY A 71 -4.62 -2.03 -2.59
C GLY A 71 -5.10 -2.93 -1.45
N SER A 72 -5.13 -4.24 -1.66
CA SER A 72 -5.48 -5.19 -0.61
C SER A 72 -4.37 -5.31 0.44
N VAL A 73 -3.09 -5.31 0.03
CA VAL A 73 -1.94 -5.34 0.95
C VAL A 73 -1.90 -4.06 1.79
N THR A 74 -2.12 -2.89 1.20
CA THR A 74 -2.20 -1.63 1.95
C THR A 74 -3.40 -1.61 2.89
N PHE A 75 -4.52 -2.21 2.52
CA PHE A 75 -5.66 -2.41 3.42
C PHE A 75 -5.31 -3.33 4.59
N ILE A 76 -4.62 -4.46 4.37
CA ILE A 76 -4.16 -5.35 5.45
C ILE A 76 -3.23 -4.59 6.41
N ILE A 77 -2.28 -3.82 5.87
CA ILE A 77 -1.39 -3.00 6.68
C ILE A 77 -2.20 -1.98 7.50
N GLY A 78 -3.15 -1.29 6.88
CA GLY A 78 -4.06 -0.36 7.56
C GLY A 78 -4.92 -1.05 8.63
N PHE A 79 -5.41 -2.26 8.36
CA PHE A 79 -6.23 -3.05 9.28
C PHE A 79 -5.42 -3.59 10.45
N ILE A 80 -4.13 -3.88 10.27
CA ILE A 80 -3.24 -4.22 11.39
C ILE A 80 -2.93 -2.95 12.18
N LEU A 81 -2.64 -1.84 11.49
CA LEU A 81 -2.28 -0.56 12.10
C LEU A 81 -3.44 0.07 12.89
N MET A 82 -4.69 -0.02 12.45
CA MET A 82 -5.84 0.58 13.16
C MET A 82 -5.98 0.06 14.61
N PRO A 83 -6.12 -1.25 14.88
CA PRO A 83 -6.14 -1.79 16.24
C PRO A 83 -4.80 -1.60 16.94
N LEU A 84 -3.65 -1.61 16.25
CA LEU A 84 -2.36 -1.34 16.86
C LEU A 84 -2.29 0.09 17.42
N VAL A 85 -2.74 1.08 16.66
CA VAL A 85 -2.80 2.48 17.09
C VAL A 85 -3.75 2.63 18.27
N ILE A 86 -4.94 2.05 18.19
CA ILE A 86 -5.91 2.07 19.31
C ILE A 86 -5.28 1.42 20.54
N THR A 87 -4.63 0.27 20.39
CA THR A 87 -3.98 -0.46 21.48
C THR A 87 -2.82 0.33 22.07
N LEU A 88 -1.98 0.98 21.26
CA LEU A 88 -0.88 1.82 21.74
C LEU A 88 -1.39 3.05 22.49
N VAL A 89 -2.44 3.71 21.98
CA VAL A 89 -3.08 4.84 22.65
C VAL A 89 -3.68 4.40 23.99
N MET A 90 -4.39 3.27 24.01
CA MET A 90 -4.98 2.72 25.23
C MET A 90 -3.91 2.32 26.24
N LEU A 91 -2.81 1.69 25.80
CA LEU A 91 -1.67 1.33 26.65
C LEU A 91 -1.00 2.57 27.25
N PHE A 92 -0.76 3.60 26.45
CA PHE A 92 -0.20 4.87 26.93
C PHE A 92 -1.14 5.55 27.93
N TYR A 93 -2.45 5.50 27.66
CA TYR A 93 -3.46 6.02 28.58
C TYR A 93 -3.42 5.29 29.93
N VAL A 94 -3.38 3.95 29.93
CA VAL A 94 -3.26 3.16 31.15
C VAL A 94 -1.95 3.44 31.87
N ALA A 95 -0.82 3.49 31.15
CA ALA A 95 0.49 3.80 31.75
C ALA A 95 0.52 5.20 32.39
N GLY A 96 -0.08 6.20 31.74
CA GLY A 96 -0.22 7.55 32.28
C GLY A 96 -1.14 7.61 33.50
N PHE A 97 -2.25 6.87 33.47
CA PHE A 97 -3.18 6.75 34.58
C PHE A 97 -2.51 6.08 35.79
N VAL A 98 -1.81 4.97 35.58
CA VAL A 98 -1.06 4.25 36.63
C VAL A 98 0.08 5.12 37.18
N SER A 99 0.75 5.90 36.33
CA SER A 99 1.79 6.84 36.79
C SER A 99 1.21 7.92 37.70
N ASN A 100 0.09 8.54 37.31
CA ASN A 100 -0.61 9.53 38.15
C ASN A 100 -1.12 8.92 39.46
N LEU A 101 -1.72 7.73 39.40
CA LEU A 101 -2.17 7.00 40.59
C LEU A 101 -1.01 6.60 41.50
N SER A 102 0.13 6.24 40.94
CA SER A 102 1.35 5.97 41.71
C SER A 102 1.83 7.23 42.41
N GLU A 103 1.76 8.39 41.76
CA GLU A 103 2.17 9.67 42.32
C GLU A 103 1.20 10.15 43.42
N ILE A 104 -0.11 10.06 43.19
CA ILE A 104 -1.16 10.33 44.20
C ILE A 104 -1.05 9.32 45.35
N GLY A 105 -0.86 8.05 45.05
CA GLY A 105 -0.76 6.97 46.04
C GLY A 105 0.50 7.12 46.90
N ARG A 106 1.63 7.51 46.30
CA ARG A 106 2.87 7.86 47.01
C ARG A 106 2.68 9.10 47.88
N ALA A 107 2.01 10.13 47.39
CA ALA A 107 1.73 11.34 48.17
C ALA A 107 0.83 11.07 49.38
N ILE A 108 -0.08 10.10 49.29
CA ILE A 108 -1.00 9.72 50.37
C ILE A 108 -0.35 8.69 51.34
N LEU A 109 0.35 7.66 50.83
CA LEU A 109 1.00 6.64 51.67
C LEU A 109 2.33 7.11 52.28
N TRP A 110 3.02 8.06 51.66
CA TRP A 110 4.27 8.64 52.15
C TRP A 110 4.08 10.15 52.27
N PRO A 111 3.38 10.64 53.31
CA PRO A 111 3.52 12.04 53.68
C PRO A 111 5.03 12.29 53.85
N PRO A 112 5.60 13.35 53.25
CA PRO A 112 7.00 13.67 53.45
C PRO A 112 7.24 13.70 54.96
N PRO A 113 8.31 13.05 55.47
CA PRO A 113 8.60 13.12 56.89
C PRO A 113 8.67 14.60 57.21
N TYR A 114 7.70 15.06 58.00
CA TYR A 114 7.70 16.39 58.56
C TYR A 114 9.00 16.42 59.35
N SER A 115 10.04 17.05 58.78
CA SER A 115 11.27 17.38 59.48
C SER A 115 10.89 18.48 60.46
N GLY A 116 10.10 18.10 61.46
CA GLY A 116 9.78 18.87 62.64
C GLY A 116 11.04 18.93 63.47
N SER A 117 11.97 19.78 63.07
CA SER A 117 12.80 20.58 63.97
C SER A 117 13.57 21.59 63.14
N PHE A 118 12.89 22.65 62.70
CA PHE A 118 13.49 23.96 62.78
C PHE A 118 13.71 24.24 64.28
N ALA A 119 14.79 23.70 64.84
CA ALA A 119 15.38 24.24 66.04
C ALA A 119 16.23 25.41 65.59
N PRO A 120 15.79 26.66 65.77
CA PRO A 120 16.68 27.76 65.54
C PRO A 120 17.78 27.77 66.60
N VAL A 121 19.02 27.85 66.13
CA VAL A 121 20.29 27.81 66.88
C VAL A 121 20.51 29.01 67.84
N TRP A 122 19.48 29.80 68.16
CA TRP A 122 19.61 30.96 69.07
C TRP A 122 19.29 30.67 70.54
N SER A 123 19.30 29.41 70.97
CA SER A 123 19.01 29.04 72.37
C SER A 123 20.23 28.49 73.12
N TYR A 124 21.35 29.21 73.15
CA TYR A 124 22.42 29.13 74.17
C TYR A 124 23.23 30.45 74.05
N SER A 125 23.49 31.32 75.02
CA SER A 125 23.22 31.39 76.46
C SER A 125 23.29 32.87 76.87
N SER A 126 22.55 33.23 77.91
CA SER A 126 22.84 34.37 78.79
C SER A 126 24.01 34.06 79.71
#